data_AF-A0A2E4BV39-F1
#
_entry.id   AF-A0A2E4BV39-F1
#
_cell.length_a   1.000
_cell.length_b   1.000
_cell.length_c   1.000
_cell.angle_alpha   90.00
_cell.angle_beta   90.00
_cell.angle_gamma   90.00
#
_symmetry.space_group_name_H-M   'P 1'
#
loop_
_entity.id
_entity.type
_entity.pdbx_description
1 polymer ?
#
loop_
_entity_poly.entity_id
_entity_poly.type
_entity_poly.pdbx_seq_one_letter_code
_entity_poly.pdbx_strand_id
1 'polypeptide(L)'
;MRSIIPNTLAVSVDPYETVEEISRFSESLEFPWDMTLYSSEMLENFNILSQSSKVIVGPDGVIKFKSGYGSLSDTTWEDIARRYFVY
;
A
#
# COMPACT_ATOMS: atom_id res chain seq x y z
N MET A 1 0.45 -4.33 -14.02
CA MET A 1 -1.00 -4.29 -13.74
C MET A 1 -1.29 -2.91 -13.15
N ARG A 2 -1.97 -2.00 -13.89
CA ARG A 2 -2.23 -0.62 -13.45
C ARG A 2 -3.32 -0.65 -12.36
N SER A 3 -2.92 -0.69 -11.08
CA SER A 3 -3.82 -0.30 -9.99
C SER A 3 -4.04 1.21 -10.14
N ILE A 4 -5.28 1.60 -10.42
CA ILE A 4 -5.66 3.00 -10.70
C ILE A 4 -6.03 3.73 -9.40
N ILE A 5 -5.81 3.13 -8.23
CA ILE A 5 -6.14 3.75 -6.94
C ILE A 5 -5.14 4.91 -6.68
N PRO A 6 -5.56 6.18 -6.77
CA PRO A 6 -4.68 7.33 -6.54
C PRO A 6 -4.18 7.36 -5.10
N ASN A 7 -3.06 8.05 -4.87
CA ASN A 7 -2.43 8.20 -3.54
C ASN A 7 -2.06 6.86 -2.89
N THR A 8 -1.66 5.88 -3.69
CA THR A 8 -1.13 4.61 -3.18
C THR A 8 0.32 4.82 -2.72
N LEU A 9 0.60 4.44 -1.47
CA LEU A 9 1.94 4.39 -0.89
C LEU A 9 2.39 2.93 -0.80
N ALA A 10 3.51 2.59 -1.43
CA ALA A 10 4.14 1.30 -1.27
C ALA A 10 5.16 1.35 -0.12
N VAL A 11 5.10 0.36 0.76
CA VAL A 11 5.96 0.28 1.95
C VAL A 11 6.85 -0.94 1.82
N SER A 12 8.17 -0.73 1.74
CA SER A 12 9.12 -1.84 1.87
C SER A 12 9.23 -2.25 3.34
N VAL A 13 9.23 -3.56 3.56
CA VAL A 13 9.36 -4.21 4.87
C VAL A 13 10.66 -5.00 5.01
N ASP A 14 11.56 -4.89 4.03
CA ASP A 14 12.90 -5.50 4.11
C ASP A 14 13.81 -4.60 4.95
N PRO A 15 14.34 -5.08 6.09
CA PRO A 15 15.21 -4.28 6.97
C PRO A 15 16.58 -3.96 6.35
N TYR A 16 16.95 -4.59 5.24
CA TYR A 16 18.22 -4.38 4.56
C TYR A 16 18.13 -3.42 3.38
N GLU A 17 16.92 -3.03 2.97
CA GLU A 17 16.72 -2.06 1.90
C GLU A 17 16.92 -0.62 2.37
N THR A 18 17.55 0.17 1.53
CA THR A 18 17.78 1.61 1.73
C THR A 18 16.74 2.45 0.99
N VAL A 19 16.60 3.71 1.41
CA VAL A 19 15.72 4.68 0.72
C VAL A 19 16.14 4.85 -0.74
N GLU A 20 17.44 4.86 -1.02
CA GLU A 20 17.99 4.99 -2.37
C GLU A 20 17.70 3.77 -3.26
N GLU A 21 17.65 2.57 -2.69
CA GLU A 21 17.29 1.34 -3.42
C GLU A 21 15.81 1.32 -3.77
N ILE A 22 14.93 1.61 -2.82
CA ILE A 22 13.48 1.65 -3.07
C ILE A 22 13.11 2.81 -4.01
N SER A 23 13.81 3.95 -3.95
CA SER A 23 13.59 5.08 -4.86
C SER A 23 13.94 4.70 -6.30
N ARG A 24 15.07 4.05 -6.53
CA ARG A 24 15.45 3.57 -7.87
C ARG A 24 14.51 2.49 -8.38
N PHE A 25 14.04 1.61 -7.48
CA PHE A 25 13.04 0.61 -7.82
C PHE A 25 11.70 1.27 -8.22
N SER A 26 11.25 2.30 -7.50
CA SER A 26 10.08 3.11 -7.86
C SER A 26 10.20 3.69 -9.26
N GLU A 27 11.35 4.30 -9.59
CA GLU A 27 11.61 4.87 -10.94
C GLU A 27 11.55 3.80 -12.05
N SER A 28 11.91 2.55 -11.74
CA SER A 28 11.85 1.44 -12.69
C SER A 28 10.43 0.89 -12.89
N LEU A 29 9.53 1.13 -11.95
CA LEU A 29 8.14 0.74 -12.04
C LEU A 29 7.39 1.84 -12.77
N GLU A 30 6.73 1.52 -13.88
CA GLU A 30 5.85 2.46 -14.60
C GLU A 30 4.56 2.81 -13.80
N PHE A 31 4.60 2.70 -12.47
CA PHE A 31 3.50 2.98 -11.55
C PHE A 31 3.76 4.25 -10.74
N PRO A 32 2.73 5.08 -10.51
CA PRO A 32 2.88 6.39 -9.89
C PRO A 32 2.89 6.33 -8.35
N TRP A 33 3.32 5.23 -7.74
CA TRP A 33 3.22 5.07 -6.28
C TRP A 33 4.44 5.66 -5.60
N ASP A 34 4.19 6.49 -4.59
CA ASP A 34 5.24 6.88 -3.65
C ASP A 34 5.73 5.62 -2.92
N MET A 35 7.04 5.56 -2.64
CA MET A 35 7.64 4.46 -1.89
C MET A 35 8.26 4.97 -0.59
N THR A 36 8.14 4.18 0.47
CA THR A 36 8.77 4.47 1.77
C THR A 36 9.22 3.20 2.48
N LEU A 37 10.06 3.36 3.48
CA LEU A 37 10.45 2.27 4.38
C LEU A 37 9.42 2.13 5.50
N TYR A 38 9.23 0.90 5.95
CA TYR A 38 8.42 0.64 7.14
C TYR A 38 9.04 1.27 8.40
N SER A 39 8.19 1.53 9.38
CA SER A 39 8.60 1.63 10.78
C SER A 39 7.91 0.54 11.58
N SER A 40 8.53 0.06 12.65
CA SER A 40 7.90 -0.94 13.54
C SER A 40 6.55 -0.43 14.08
N GLU A 41 6.49 0.85 14.44
CA GLU A 41 5.27 1.51 14.90
C GLU A 41 4.16 1.49 13.84
N MET A 42 4.49 1.72 12.56
CA MET A 42 3.52 1.63 11.46
C MET A 42 2.97 0.21 11.33
N LEU A 43 3.82 -0.81 11.36
CA LEU A 43 3.37 -2.19 11.24
C LEU A 43 2.46 -2.59 12.40
N GLU A 44 2.78 -2.17 13.63
CA GLU A 44 1.96 -2.40 14.82
C GLU A 44 0.61 -1.68 14.73
N ASN A 45 0.61 -0.37 14.43
CA ASN A 45 -0.61 0.44 14.34
C ASN A 45 -1.56 -0.05 13.24
N PHE A 46 -1.01 -0.58 12.14
CA PHE A 46 -1.79 -1.14 11.04
C PHE A 46 -2.09 -2.64 11.22
N ASN A 47 -1.54 -3.24 12.28
CA ASN A 47 -1.61 -4.65 12.61
C ASN A 47 -1.21 -5.54 11.40
N ILE A 48 -0.09 -5.20 10.75
CA ILE A 48 0.46 -5.93 9.61
C ILE A 48 1.33 -7.06 10.14
N LEU A 49 0.85 -8.29 10.00
CA LEU A 49 1.52 -9.50 10.50
C LEU A 49 2.27 -10.27 9.40
N SER A 50 2.02 -9.94 8.14
CA SER A 50 2.62 -10.59 6.98
C SER A 50 2.91 -9.59 5.88
N GLN A 51 4.01 -9.85 5.15
CA GLN A 51 4.35 -9.13 3.94
C GLN A 51 3.24 -9.27 2.88
N SER A 52 3.31 -8.41 1.86
CA SER A 52 2.35 -8.39 0.78
C SER A 52 0.94 -8.21 1.33
N SER A 53 0.73 -7.16 2.13
CA SER A 53 -0.60 -6.77 2.61
C SER A 53 -1.00 -5.46 1.96
N LYS A 54 -2.29 -5.30 1.64
CA LYS A 54 -2.85 -4.03 1.17
C LYS A 54 -3.83 -3.51 2.23
N VAL A 55 -3.78 -2.21 2.47
CA VAL A 55 -4.62 -1.52 3.46
C VAL A 55 -5.27 -0.32 2.79
N ILE A 56 -6.56 -0.11 3.01
CA ILE A 56 -7.28 1.12 2.65
C ILE A 56 -7.49 1.93 3.92
N VAL A 57 -6.92 3.13 3.93
CA VAL A 57 -7.07 4.12 4.98
C VAL A 57 -8.05 5.18 4.50
N GLY A 58 -9.14 5.41 5.21
CA GLY A 58 -10.12 6.44 4.83
C GLY A 58 -9.57 7.86 4.98
N PRO A 59 -10.29 8.88 4.47
CA PRO A 59 -9.88 10.28 4.58
C PRO A 59 -9.84 10.79 6.04
N ASP A 60 -10.45 10.07 6.97
CA ASP A 60 -10.40 10.29 8.42
C ASP A 60 -9.17 9.67 9.10
N GLY A 61 -8.26 9.07 8.32
CA GLY A 61 -7.09 8.37 8.84
C GLY A 61 -7.39 6.99 9.44
N VAL A 62 -8.62 6.50 9.33
CA VAL A 62 -9.03 5.21 9.91
C VAL A 62 -8.92 4.10 8.88
N ILE A 63 -8.35 2.96 9.27
CA ILE A 63 -8.30 1.76 8.42
C ILE A 63 -9.72 1.26 8.15
N LYS A 64 -10.12 1.23 6.87
CA LYS A 64 -11.44 0.77 6.42
C LYS A 64 -11.42 -0.66 5.92
N PHE A 65 -10.29 -1.09 5.37
CA PHE A 65 -10.14 -2.43 4.84
C PHE A 65 -8.68 -2.88 4.87
N LYS A 66 -8.46 -4.17 5.09
CA LYS A 66 -7.14 -4.81 5.06
C LYS A 66 -7.28 -6.24 4.54
N SER A 67 -6.36 -6.63 3.66
CA SER A 67 -6.23 -8.04 3.27
C SER A 67 -4.82 -8.33 2.76
N GLY A 68 -4.47 -9.61 2.76
CA GLY A 68 -3.24 -10.09 2.13
C GLY A 68 -3.27 -9.94 0.61
N TYR A 69 -2.11 -10.04 -0.02
CA TYR A 69 -1.96 -9.98 -1.46
C TYR A 69 -2.48 -11.27 -2.10
N GLY A 70 -3.13 -11.13 -3.25
CA GLY A 70 -3.72 -12.26 -3.98
C GLY A 70 -5.01 -12.82 -3.37
N SER A 71 -5.47 -12.31 -2.22
CA SER A 71 -6.75 -12.72 -1.63
C SER A 71 -7.96 -12.16 -2.38
N LEU A 72 -7.79 -11.04 -3.09
CA LEU A 72 -8.83 -10.33 -3.83
C LEU A 72 -8.31 -9.91 -5.21
N SER A 73 -9.22 -9.87 -6.19
CA SER A 73 -8.92 -9.29 -7.51
C SER A 73 -8.68 -7.79 -7.42
N ASP A 74 -7.94 -7.24 -8.39
CA ASP A 74 -7.72 -5.80 -8.48
C ASP A 74 -9.04 -5.02 -8.61
N THR A 75 -10.02 -5.54 -9.35
CA THR A 75 -11.36 -4.94 -9.44
C THR A 75 -12.05 -4.81 -8.09
N THR A 76 -11.86 -5.82 -7.22
CA THR A 76 -12.45 -5.79 -5.87
C THR A 76 -11.78 -4.71 -5.01
N TRP A 77 -10.46 -4.54 -5.14
CA TRP A 77 -9.74 -3.46 -4.46
C TRP A 77 -10.22 -2.07 -4.91
N GLU A 78 -10.44 -1.88 -6.22
CA GLU A 78 -10.97 -0.63 -6.76
C GLU A 78 -12.38 -0.34 -6.25
N ASP A 79 -13.27 -1.33 -6.22
CA ASP A 79 -14.63 -1.18 -5.71
C ASP A 79 -14.65 -0.82 -4.21
N ILE A 80 -13.80 -1.46 -3.41
CA ILE A 80 -13.65 -1.14 -1.99
C ILE A 80 -13.11 0.29 -1.84
N ALA A 81 -12.11 0.68 -2.61
CA ALA A 81 -11.55 2.03 -2.55
C ALA A 81 -12.60 3.09 -2.91
N ARG A 82 -13.35 2.92 -3.99
CA ARG A 82 -14.44 3.84 -4.40
C ARG A 82 -15.53 4.01 -3.35
N ARG A 83 -15.74 3.01 -2.49
CA ARG A 83 -16.72 3.09 -1.39
C ARG A 83 -16.27 4.06 -0.29
N TYR A 84 -14.97 4.23 -0.08
CA TYR A 84 -14.41 5.03 1.02
C TYR A 84 -13.82 6.36 0.57
N PHE A 85 -13.41 6.44 -0.69
CA PHE A 85 -12.99 7.68 -1.34
C PHE A 85 -14.09 8.07 -2.32
N VAL A 86 -14.86 9.09 -1.97
CA VAL A 86 -15.80 9.72 -2.90
C VAL A 86 -14.95 10.40 -3.98
N TYR A 87 -14.92 9.81 -5.16
CA TYR A 87 -14.33 10.43 -6.36
C TYR A 87 -15.37 11.30 -7.06
#